data_AF-A0A8B8NEN1-F1
#
_entry.id   AF-A0A8B8NEN1-F1
#
_cell.length_a   1.000
_cell.length_b   1.000
_cell.length_c   1.000
_cell.angle_alpha   90.00
_cell.angle_beta   90.00
_cell.angle_gamma   90.00
#
_symmetry.space_group_name_H-M   'P 1'
#
loop_
_entity.id
_entity.type
_entity.pdbx_description
1 polymer ?
#
loop_
_entity_poly.entity_id
_entity_poly.type
_entity_poly.pdbx_seq_one_letter_code
_entity_poly.pdbx_strand_id
1 'polypeptide(L)'
;MKDATRLGTFKNYMVGRSSEATFVDAFKKQEAILRYLGGLDPSGEHLQTKQKQEAAKNCNCTIADVENALAKFTWAKEAEKKLIQMKEEGKPVPKSLAEVQKLMGSTPLDIARSNLAKSGQISRNAMCPCGSKKRYKRCCGKD
;
A
#
# COMPACT_ATOMS: atom_id res chain seq x y z
N MET A 1 -9.88 12.07 1.88
CA MET A 1 -8.95 12.18 3.04
C MET A 1 -8.84 13.59 3.60
N LYS A 2 -8.95 14.66 2.79
CA LYS A 2 -9.03 16.04 3.31
C LYS A 2 -10.11 16.20 4.38
N ASP A 3 -11.23 15.49 4.27
CA ASP A 3 -12.32 15.55 5.25
C ASP A 3 -11.94 14.95 6.60
N ALA A 4 -11.19 13.83 6.65
CA ALA A 4 -10.74 13.24 7.92
C ALA A 4 -9.75 14.15 8.67
N THR A 5 -8.88 14.87 7.94
CA THR A 5 -7.99 15.89 8.49
C THR A 5 -8.77 17.14 8.91
N ARG A 6 -9.82 17.51 8.16
CA ARG A 6 -10.68 18.68 8.40
C ARG A 6 -11.64 18.48 9.57
N LEU A 7 -12.00 17.24 9.90
CA LEU A 7 -12.96 16.90 10.95
C LEU A 7 -12.34 16.85 12.36
N GLY A 8 -11.02 17.03 12.54
CA GLY A 8 -10.35 17.04 13.85
C GLY A 8 -10.42 15.70 14.64
N THR A 9 -11.18 14.73 14.15
CA THR A 9 -11.38 13.40 14.74
C THR A 9 -10.24 12.45 14.45
N PHE A 10 -9.32 12.80 13.53
CA PHE A 10 -8.17 11.98 13.18
C PHE A 10 -7.29 11.63 14.39
N LYS A 11 -7.19 12.53 15.37
CA LYS A 11 -6.45 12.31 16.62
C LYS A 11 -6.94 11.09 17.40
N ASN A 12 -8.23 10.77 17.33
CA ASN A 12 -8.83 9.61 18.01
C ASN A 12 -8.41 8.27 17.38
N TYR A 13 -7.89 8.30 16.16
CA TYR A 13 -7.44 7.13 15.40
C TYR A 13 -5.91 7.05 15.30
N MET A 14 -5.19 8.05 15.82
CA MET A 14 -3.73 8.00 15.94
C MET A 14 -3.36 7.04 17.06
N VAL A 15 -2.61 5.99 16.71
CA VAL A 15 -2.10 5.01 17.66
C VAL A 15 -0.57 5.06 17.61
N GLY A 16 0.07 4.96 18.78
CA GLY A 16 1.53 4.98 18.92
C GLY A 16 2.10 6.36 19.28
N ARG A 17 3.42 6.50 19.18
CA ARG A 17 4.18 7.68 19.65
C ARG A 17 4.40 8.76 18.58
N SER A 18 3.63 8.74 17.50
CA SER A 18 3.81 9.67 16.37
C SER A 18 2.97 10.93 16.52
N SER A 19 3.51 12.07 16.10
CA SER A 19 2.78 13.35 16.11
C SER A 19 1.80 13.46 14.95
N GLU A 20 0.78 14.31 15.10
CA GLU A 20 -0.16 14.65 14.03
C GLU A 20 0.55 15.19 12.78
N ALA A 21 1.54 16.06 12.95
CA ALA A 21 2.35 16.58 11.86
C ALA A 21 3.02 15.45 11.06
N THR A 22 3.57 14.44 11.76
CA THR A 22 4.18 13.27 11.12
C THR A 22 3.17 12.50 10.26
N PHE A 23 1.94 12.33 10.73
CA PHE A 23 0.89 11.67 9.94
C PHE A 23 0.47 12.51 8.73
N VAL A 24 0.29 13.82 8.92
CA VAL A 24 -0.07 14.75 7.84
C VAL A 24 0.97 14.71 6.73
N ASP A 25 2.26 14.76 7.06
CA ASP A 25 3.34 14.70 6.07
C ASP A 25 3.42 13.34 5.38
N ALA A 26 3.23 12.25 6.13
CA ALA A 26 3.13 10.91 5.54
C ALA A 26 1.96 10.81 4.55
N PHE A 27 0.78 11.34 4.88
CA PHE A 27 -0.36 11.33 3.98
C PHE A 27 -0.17 12.23 2.76
N LYS A 28 0.42 13.42 2.92
CA LYS A 28 0.75 14.29 1.78
C LYS A 28 1.67 13.57 0.80
N LYS A 29 2.68 12.87 1.30
CA LYS A 29 3.59 12.06 0.47
C LYS A 29 2.81 10.96 -0.27
N GLN A 30 1.92 10.25 0.43
CA GLN A 30 1.10 9.21 -0.19
C GLN A 30 0.11 9.75 -1.22
N GLU A 31 -0.54 10.88 -0.95
CA GLU A 31 -1.45 11.57 -1.87
C GLU A 31 -0.72 12.02 -3.13
N ALA A 32 0.48 12.61 -3.00
CA ALA A 32 1.29 13.02 -4.14
C ALA A 32 1.65 11.84 -5.05
N ILE A 33 2.08 10.71 -4.47
CA ILE A 33 2.38 9.48 -5.20
C ILE A 33 1.13 8.96 -5.93
N LEU A 34 0.00 8.81 -5.22
CA LEU A 34 -1.24 8.29 -5.80
C LEU A 34 -1.80 9.21 -6.88
N ARG A 35 -1.67 10.54 -6.72
CA ARG A 35 -2.12 11.51 -7.72
C ARG A 35 -1.28 11.43 -8.99
N TYR A 36 0.03 11.28 -8.86
CA TYR A 36 0.91 11.09 -10.01
C TYR A 36 0.60 9.78 -10.74
N LEU A 37 0.54 8.66 -9.99
CA LEU A 37 0.24 7.35 -10.57
C LEU A 37 -1.16 7.28 -11.19
N GLY A 38 -2.15 7.92 -10.56
CA GLY A 38 -3.52 7.99 -11.09
C GLY A 38 -3.64 8.77 -12.40
N GLY A 39 -2.70 9.67 -12.69
CA GLY A 39 -2.59 10.31 -14.00
C GLY A 39 -2.10 9.37 -15.11
N LEU A 40 -1.43 8.27 -14.74
CA LEU A 40 -0.94 7.25 -15.67
C LEU A 40 -1.94 6.08 -15.79
N ASP A 41 -2.43 5.59 -14.65
CA ASP A 41 -3.43 4.53 -14.55
C ASP A 41 -4.32 4.77 -13.31
N PRO A 42 -5.56 5.25 -13.49
CA PRO A 42 -6.51 5.44 -12.39
C PRO A 42 -6.86 4.15 -11.64
N SER A 43 -6.72 2.98 -12.27
CA SER A 43 -7.02 1.70 -11.63
C SER A 43 -5.94 1.27 -10.62
N GLY A 44 -4.69 1.67 -10.86
CA GLY A 44 -3.50 1.25 -10.11
C GLY A 44 -3.07 -0.20 -10.36
N GLU A 45 -3.72 -0.92 -11.27
CA GLU A 45 -3.55 -2.36 -11.49
C GLU A 45 -2.54 -2.65 -12.62
N HIS A 46 -2.34 -1.71 -13.55
CA HIS A 46 -1.57 -1.91 -14.79
C HIS A 46 -0.28 -1.07 -14.85
N LEU A 47 0.22 -0.64 -13.69
CA LEU A 47 1.43 0.18 -13.59
C LEU A 47 2.71 -0.65 -13.74
N GLN A 48 3.50 -0.34 -14.76
CA GLN A 48 4.80 -0.97 -15.00
C GLN A 48 5.88 -0.46 -14.04
N THR A 49 6.92 -1.27 -13.81
CA THR A 49 8.06 -0.90 -12.95
C THR A 49 8.71 0.43 -13.35
N LYS A 50 8.79 0.73 -14.66
CA LYS A 50 9.34 2.00 -15.16
C LYS A 50 8.51 3.21 -14.69
N GLN A 51 7.19 3.13 -14.77
CA GLN A 51 6.27 4.18 -14.31
C GLN A 51 6.38 4.38 -12.79
N LYS A 52 6.53 3.29 -12.04
CA LYS A 52 6.74 3.36 -10.58
C LYS A 52 8.07 4.01 -10.21
N GLN A 53 9.13 3.76 -10.98
CA GLN A 53 10.43 4.43 -10.81
C GLN A 53 10.35 5.92 -11.15
N GLU A 54 9.61 6.28 -12.19
CA GLU A 54 9.38 7.68 -12.56
C GLU A 54 8.59 8.43 -11.48
N ALA A 55 7.55 7.80 -10.94
CA ALA A 55 6.81 8.33 -9.79
C ALA A 55 7.70 8.56 -8.56
N ALA A 56 8.62 7.63 -8.29
CA ALA A 56 9.58 7.76 -7.19
C ALA A 56 10.48 8.99 -7.38
N LYS A 57 10.99 9.21 -8.60
CA LYS A 57 11.79 10.41 -8.93
C LYS A 57 10.97 11.69 -8.82
N ASN A 58 9.78 11.71 -9.42
CA ASN A 58 8.92 12.90 -9.44
C ASN A 58 8.45 13.30 -8.03
N CYS A 59 8.17 12.33 -7.18
CA CYS A 59 7.73 12.57 -5.80
C CYS A 59 8.87 12.64 -4.79
N ASN A 60 10.14 12.64 -5.25
CA ASN A 60 11.34 12.61 -4.43
C ASN A 60 11.27 11.56 -3.29
N CYS A 61 10.93 10.33 -3.64
CA CYS A 61 10.74 9.23 -2.71
C CYS A 61 11.36 7.92 -3.21
N THR A 62 11.30 6.87 -2.39
CA THR A 62 11.82 5.55 -2.77
C THR A 62 10.77 4.74 -3.52
N ILE A 63 11.20 3.78 -4.34
CA ILE A 63 10.26 2.83 -4.96
C ILE A 63 9.46 2.04 -3.90
N ALA A 64 10.03 1.82 -2.72
CA ALA A 64 9.31 1.21 -1.60
C ALA A 64 8.16 2.08 -1.09
N ASP A 65 8.32 3.41 -1.06
CA ASP A 65 7.23 4.33 -0.76
C ASP A 65 6.12 4.24 -1.81
N VAL A 66 6.50 4.14 -3.08
CA VAL A 66 5.57 4.00 -4.22
C VAL A 66 4.77 2.70 -4.11
N GLU A 67 5.44 1.57 -3.92
CA GLU A 67 4.77 0.27 -3.76
C GLU A 67 3.88 0.23 -2.51
N ASN A 68 4.29 0.87 -1.41
CA ASN A 68 3.48 0.94 -0.19
C ASN A 68 2.22 1.79 -0.39
N ALA A 69 2.33 2.94 -1.07
CA ALA A 69 1.16 3.77 -1.37
C ALA A 69 0.19 3.04 -2.31
N LEU A 70 0.73 2.43 -3.39
CA LEU A 70 -0.08 1.70 -4.35
C LEU A 70 -0.77 0.49 -3.72
N ALA A 71 -0.06 -0.31 -2.92
CA ALA A 71 -0.62 -1.47 -2.26
C ALA A 71 -1.73 -1.11 -1.27
N LYS A 72 -1.62 0.00 -0.55
CA LYS A 72 -2.71 0.50 0.31
C LYS A 72 -3.95 0.87 -0.50
N PHE A 73 -3.76 1.51 -1.65
CA PHE A 73 -4.86 1.89 -2.53
C PHE A 73 -5.55 0.67 -3.13
N THR A 74 -4.81 -0.24 -3.76
CA THR A 74 -5.38 -1.41 -4.44
C THR A 74 -6.02 -2.38 -3.45
N TRP A 75 -5.39 -2.61 -2.30
CA TRP A 75 -5.99 -3.43 -1.25
C TRP A 75 -7.27 -2.82 -0.70
N ALA A 76 -7.32 -1.50 -0.46
CA ALA A 76 -8.52 -0.84 0.03
C ALA A 76 -9.68 -0.93 -0.98
N LYS A 77 -9.38 -0.72 -2.27
CA LYS A 77 -10.35 -0.85 -3.37
C LYS A 77 -10.90 -2.28 -3.50
N GLU A 78 -10.03 -3.29 -3.39
CA GLU A 78 -10.46 -4.70 -3.44
C GLU A 78 -11.25 -5.09 -2.18
N ALA A 79 -10.83 -4.62 -1.01
CA ALA A 79 -11.55 -4.84 0.24
C ALA A 79 -12.95 -4.22 0.19
N GLU A 80 -13.08 -2.98 -0.28
CA GLU A 80 -14.36 -2.31 -0.46
C GLU A 80 -15.28 -3.10 -1.42
N LYS A 81 -14.75 -3.55 -2.56
CA LYS A 81 -15.51 -4.37 -3.51
C LYS A 81 -16.06 -5.64 -2.86
N LYS A 82 -15.25 -6.35 -2.07
CA LYS A 82 -15.70 -7.56 -1.35
C LYS A 82 -16.73 -7.23 -0.26
N LEU A 83 -16.59 -6.10 0.43
CA LEU A 83 -17.56 -5.66 1.43
C LEU A 83 -18.91 -5.31 0.81
N ILE A 84 -18.92 -4.65 -0.35
CA ILE A 84 -20.14 -4.36 -1.13
C ILE A 84 -20.79 -5.67 -1.58
N GLN A 85 -20.03 -6.59 -2.16
CA GLN A 85 -20.55 -7.89 -2.60
C GLN A 85 -21.16 -8.69 -1.43
N MET A 86 -20.50 -8.72 -0.26
CA MET A 86 -21.05 -9.40 0.92
C MET A 86 -22.36 -8.76 1.39
N LYS A 87 -22.46 -7.43 1.31
CA LYS A 87 -23.67 -6.69 1.66
C LYS A 87 -24.82 -7.02 0.71
N GLU A 88 -24.54 -7.15 -0.59
CA GLU A 88 -25.52 -7.56 -1.61
C GLU A 88 -25.96 -9.01 -1.42
N GLU A 89 -25.04 -9.91 -1.05
CA GLU A 89 -25.33 -11.32 -0.76
C GLU A 89 -26.01 -11.54 0.61
N GLY A 90 -26.25 -10.48 1.39
CA GLY A 90 -26.85 -10.56 2.73
C GLY A 90 -25.95 -11.19 3.80
N LYS A 91 -24.65 -11.34 3.52
CA LYS A 91 -23.67 -11.90 4.46
C LYS A 91 -23.27 -10.86 5.52
N PRO A 92 -22.91 -11.29 6.74
CA PRO A 92 -22.47 -10.37 7.78
C PRO A 92 -21.19 -9.64 7.36
N VAL A 93 -21.23 -8.31 7.33
CA VAL A 93 -20.06 -7.49 7.03
C VAL A 93 -19.11 -7.45 8.24
N PRO A 94 -17.79 -7.57 8.02
CA PRO A 94 -16.76 -7.38 9.03
C PRO A 94 -16.93 -6.07 9.81
N LYS A 95 -16.79 -6.13 11.14
CA LYS A 95 -16.92 -4.94 12.02
C LYS A 95 -15.57 -4.34 12.41
N SER A 96 -14.48 -5.06 12.15
CA SER A 96 -13.13 -4.63 12.51
C SER A 96 -12.16 -4.79 11.35
N LEU A 97 -11.10 -3.96 11.34
CA LEU A 97 -10.03 -4.08 10.34
C LEU A 97 -9.34 -5.45 10.40
N ALA A 98 -9.24 -6.06 11.58
CA ALA A 98 -8.66 -7.39 11.75
C ALA A 98 -9.49 -8.48 11.05
N GLU A 99 -10.82 -8.38 11.10
CA GLU A 99 -11.71 -9.27 10.33
C GLU A 99 -11.59 -9.03 8.83
N VAL A 100 -11.50 -7.78 8.40
CA VAL A 100 -11.27 -7.45 6.97
C VAL A 100 -9.94 -8.05 6.50
N GLN A 101 -8.87 -7.95 7.29
CA GLN A 101 -7.57 -8.55 6.95
C GLN A 101 -7.64 -10.08 6.86
N LYS A 102 -8.38 -10.73 7.77
CA LYS A 102 -8.63 -12.18 7.71
C LYS A 102 -9.39 -12.57 6.44
N LEU A 103 -10.44 -11.82 6.09
CA LEU A 103 -11.23 -12.02 4.88
C LEU A 103 -10.39 -11.86 3.61
N MET A 104 -9.51 -10.84 3.58
CA MET A 104 -8.63 -10.56 2.45
C MET A 104 -7.44 -11.52 2.35
N GLY A 105 -7.13 -12.27 3.42
CA GLY A 105 -6.00 -13.20 3.48
C GLY A 105 -4.62 -12.54 3.36
N SER A 106 -4.56 -11.20 3.42
CA SER A 106 -3.35 -10.42 3.20
C SER A 106 -3.49 -9.01 3.79
N THR A 107 -2.36 -8.35 4.03
CA THR A 107 -2.32 -6.93 4.39
C THR A 107 -1.73 -6.10 3.24
N PRO A 108 -2.01 -4.77 3.19
CA PRO A 108 -1.33 -3.88 2.25
C PRO A 108 0.19 -3.98 2.30
N LEU A 109 0.76 -4.23 3.48
CA LEU A 109 2.20 -4.35 3.65
C LEU A 109 2.76 -5.63 3.00
N ASP A 110 2.01 -6.73 3.06
CA ASP A 110 2.40 -7.99 2.41
C ASP A 110 2.39 -7.84 0.89
N ILE A 111 1.39 -7.14 0.35
CA ILE A 111 1.31 -6.83 -1.08
C ILE A 111 2.47 -5.94 -1.51
N ALA A 112 2.74 -4.84 -0.77
CA ALA A 112 3.86 -3.95 -1.06
C ALA A 112 5.20 -4.69 -1.07
N ARG A 113 5.42 -5.55 -0.08
CA ARG A 113 6.63 -6.38 0.05
C ARG A 113 6.78 -7.36 -1.11
N SER A 114 5.70 -8.03 -1.50
CA SER A 114 5.67 -8.95 -2.65
C SER A 114 5.99 -8.23 -3.96
N ASN A 115 5.37 -7.08 -4.20
CA ASN A 115 5.61 -6.27 -5.40
C ASN A 115 7.04 -5.74 -5.45
N LEU A 116 7.55 -5.23 -4.33
CA LEU A 116 8.93 -4.78 -4.22
C LEU A 116 9.90 -5.93 -4.51
N ALA A 117 9.62 -7.14 -4.02
CA ALA A 117 10.39 -8.34 -4.34
C ALA A 117 10.43 -8.65 -5.84
N LYS A 118 9.36 -8.35 -6.59
CA LYS A 118 9.28 -8.59 -8.04
C LYS A 118 9.89 -7.45 -8.87
N SER A 119 10.14 -6.29 -8.26
CA SER A 119 10.62 -5.10 -8.98
C SER A 119 12.07 -5.18 -9.48
N GLY A 120 12.86 -6.17 -9.02
CA GLY A 120 14.29 -6.28 -9.36
C GLY A 120 15.18 -5.20 -8.73
N GLN A 121 14.63 -4.25 -7.97
CA GLN A 121 15.36 -3.13 -7.37
C GLN A 121 16.03 -3.47 -6.02
N ILE A 122 16.08 -4.76 -5.67
CA ILE A 122 16.61 -5.22 -4.39
C ILE A 122 18.02 -5.74 -4.59
N SER A 123 18.95 -5.31 -3.73
CA SER A 123 20.31 -5.86 -3.72
C SER A 123 20.26 -7.38 -3.59
N ARG A 124 21.02 -8.09 -4.45
CA ARG A 124 21.11 -9.57 -4.48
C ARG A 124 21.39 -10.17 -3.09
N ASN A 125 22.15 -9.46 -2.23
CA ASN A 125 22.50 -9.94 -0.89
C ASN A 125 21.54 -9.48 0.23
N ALA A 126 20.63 -8.53 -0.03
CA ALA A 126 19.65 -8.09 0.96
C ALA A 126 18.67 -9.21 1.35
N MET A 127 18.04 -9.09 2.51
CA MET A 127 16.96 -10.00 2.90
C MET A 127 15.77 -9.83 1.96
N CYS A 128 15.19 -10.96 1.51
CA CYS A 128 14.05 -10.92 0.61
C CYS A 128 12.82 -10.36 1.34
N PRO A 129 12.16 -9.31 0.82
CA PRO A 129 11.05 -8.69 1.52
C PRO A 129 9.77 -9.54 1.49
N CYS A 130 9.70 -10.60 0.67
CA CYS A 130 8.53 -11.50 0.61
C CYS A 130 8.31 -12.36 1.88
N GLY A 131 9.14 -12.22 2.91
CA GLY A 131 8.97 -12.93 4.18
C GLY A 131 9.61 -14.32 4.23
N SER A 132 10.27 -14.78 3.17
CA SER A 132 10.89 -16.11 3.09
C SER A 132 12.11 -16.33 3.98
N LYS A 133 12.61 -15.27 4.65
CA LYS A 133 13.86 -15.25 5.44
C LYS A 133 15.12 -15.65 4.64
N LYS A 134 15.04 -15.75 3.31
CA LYS A 134 16.18 -16.02 2.43
C LYS A 134 16.77 -14.71 1.90
N ARG A 135 18.04 -14.71 1.49
CA ARG A 135 18.61 -13.60 0.71
C ARG A 135 17.87 -13.46 -0.62
N TYR A 136 17.74 -12.24 -1.14
CA TYR A 136 16.99 -11.93 -2.36
C TYR A 136 17.39 -12.82 -3.54
N LYS A 137 18.70 -12.96 -3.81
CA LYS A 137 19.26 -13.84 -4.85
C LYS A 137 18.95 -15.34 -4.69
N ARG A 138 18.47 -15.77 -3.52
CA ARG A 138 18.09 -17.16 -3.20
C ARG A 138 16.57 -17.33 -3.09
N CYS A 139 15.80 -16.31 -3.46
CA CYS A 139 14.34 -16.28 -3.36
C CYS A 139 13.70 -15.58 -4.56
N CYS A 140 13.08 -14.40 -4.39
CA CYS A 140 12.35 -13.73 -5.47
C CYS A 140 13.26 -13.16 -6.58
N GLY A 141 14.55 -12.93 -6.29
CA GLY A 141 15.55 -12.54 -7.28
C GLY A 141 16.37 -13.72 -7.78
N LYS A 142 15.79 -14.92 -7.79
CA LYS A 142 16.44 -16.13 -8.30
C LYS A 142 16.27 -16.17 -9.82
N ASP A 143 16.99 -15.24 -10.45
CA ASP A 143 17.40 -15.26 -11.85
C ASP A 143 18.94 -15.30 -11.90
#